data_AF-A0A7K1BC04-F1
#
_entry.id   AF-A0A7K1BC04-F1
#
_cell.length_a   1.000
_cell.length_b   1.000
_cell.length_c   1.000
_cell.angle_alpha   90.00
_cell.angle_beta   90.00
_cell.angle_gamma   90.00
#
_symmetry.space_group_name_H-M   'P 1'
#
loop_
_entity.id
_entity.type
_entity.pdbx_description
1 polymer ?
#
loop_
_entity_poly.entity_id
_entity_poly.type
_entity_poly.pdbx_seq_one_letter_code
_entity_poly.pdbx_strand_id
1 'polypeptide(L)'
;MSTVPHLEGVLSADEVVQSGAAIAALQVDSGMIPWFVGGHCDPWNHVETAMALDVAGFHDEAERAYEWLVDTQRADGSWWNYYLPDGTVEEAKLDTNVCAYVATGVWHHWLCTWDRGFVDHLWPTVERALEWVLGMLKDDGTPLWAR
;
A
#
# COMPACT_ATOMS: atom_id res chain seq x y z
N MET A 1 -8.48 18.21 6.59
CA MET A 1 -8.48 17.84 5.17
C MET A 1 -7.32 18.51 4.49
N SER A 2 -6.36 17.73 3.99
CA SER A 2 -5.28 18.25 3.16
C SER A 2 -5.85 18.74 1.82
N THR A 3 -5.33 19.84 1.31
CA THR A 3 -5.68 20.33 -0.04
C THR A 3 -4.86 19.58 -1.09
N VAL A 4 -5.46 19.23 -2.23
CA VAL A 4 -4.73 18.61 -3.35
C VAL A 4 -3.55 19.52 -3.74
N PRO A 5 -2.31 18.97 -3.81
CA PRO A 5 -1.14 19.79 -4.08
C PRO A 5 -1.11 20.29 -5.53
N HIS A 6 -0.43 21.42 -5.73
CA HIS A 6 -0.11 21.96 -7.05
C HIS A 6 1.23 22.71 -6.99
N LEU A 7 1.88 22.84 -8.14
CA LEU A 7 3.09 23.63 -8.35
C LEU A 7 2.92 24.46 -9.62
N GLU A 8 2.84 25.78 -9.46
CA GLU A 8 2.59 26.71 -10.58
C GLU A 8 3.61 26.53 -11.71
N GLY A 9 3.09 26.40 -12.95
CA GLY A 9 3.90 26.19 -14.14
C GLY A 9 4.50 24.79 -14.29
N VAL A 10 4.21 23.85 -13.37
CA VAL A 10 4.72 22.47 -13.41
C VAL A 10 3.60 21.43 -13.34
N LEU A 11 2.70 21.55 -12.36
CA LEU A 11 1.66 20.56 -12.10
C LEU A 11 0.44 21.23 -11.44
N SER A 12 -0.71 21.19 -12.10
CA SER A 12 -1.97 21.69 -11.55
C SER A 12 -2.64 20.68 -10.62
N ALA A 13 -3.50 21.17 -9.73
CA ALA A 13 -4.32 20.29 -8.88
C ALA A 13 -5.25 19.39 -9.73
N ASP A 14 -5.78 19.90 -10.83
CA ASP A 14 -6.62 19.12 -11.75
C ASP A 14 -5.85 17.96 -12.39
N GLU A 15 -4.58 18.14 -12.75
CA GLU A 15 -3.72 17.06 -13.25
C GLU A 15 -3.40 16.01 -12.17
N VAL A 16 -3.25 16.43 -10.91
CA VAL A 16 -3.13 15.50 -9.77
C VAL A 16 -4.42 14.69 -9.60
N VAL A 17 -5.57 15.34 -9.60
CA VAL A 17 -6.88 14.67 -9.50
C VAL A 17 -7.10 13.72 -10.68
N GLN A 18 -6.75 14.14 -11.90
CA GLN A 18 -6.85 13.29 -13.08
C GLN A 18 -5.97 12.04 -12.96
N SER A 19 -4.76 12.18 -12.40
CA SER A 19 -3.86 11.05 -12.17
C SER A 19 -4.42 10.10 -11.11
N GLY A 20 -4.94 10.63 -10.00
CA GLY A 20 -5.63 9.84 -8.97
C GLY A 20 -6.83 9.08 -9.52
N ALA A 21 -7.67 9.73 -10.33
CA ALA A 21 -8.81 9.10 -10.97
C ALA A 21 -8.41 7.94 -11.91
N ALA A 22 -7.28 8.06 -12.61
CA ALA A 22 -6.75 6.99 -13.44
C ALA A 22 -6.28 5.77 -12.61
N ILE A 23 -5.68 6.01 -11.44
CA ILE A 23 -5.31 4.95 -10.48
C ILE A 23 -6.58 4.30 -9.90
N ALA A 24 -7.55 5.10 -9.44
CA ALA A 24 -8.80 4.62 -8.87
C ALA A 24 -9.58 3.73 -9.87
N ALA A 25 -9.52 4.05 -11.16
CA ALA A 25 -10.16 3.26 -12.21
C ALA A 25 -9.55 1.85 -12.41
N LEU A 26 -8.33 1.59 -11.90
CA LEU A 26 -7.73 0.26 -11.90
C LEU A 26 -8.17 -0.60 -10.72
N GLN A 27 -8.65 0.02 -9.63
CA GLN A 27 -9.00 -0.69 -8.41
C GLN A 27 -10.13 -1.69 -8.65
N VAL A 28 -9.91 -2.96 -8.31
CA VAL A 28 -10.91 -4.01 -8.43
C VAL A 28 -11.75 -4.13 -7.15
N ASP A 29 -12.79 -4.96 -7.18
CA ASP A 29 -13.77 -5.07 -6.07
C ASP A 29 -13.12 -5.43 -4.73
N SER A 30 -12.07 -6.26 -4.74
CA SER A 30 -11.32 -6.66 -3.55
C SER A 30 -10.49 -5.54 -2.92
N GLY A 31 -10.41 -4.36 -3.55
CA GLY A 31 -9.57 -3.24 -3.11
C GLY A 31 -8.16 -3.24 -3.71
N MET A 32 -7.73 -4.35 -4.32
CA MET A 32 -6.45 -4.45 -5.04
C MET A 32 -6.36 -3.41 -6.17
N ILE A 33 -5.18 -2.81 -6.35
CA ILE A 33 -4.86 -1.93 -7.47
C ILE A 33 -3.74 -2.61 -8.29
N PRO A 34 -4.05 -3.26 -9.42
CA PRO A 34 -3.06 -3.86 -10.28
C PRO A 34 -2.26 -2.79 -11.05
N TRP A 35 -1.08 -3.16 -11.56
CA TRP A 35 -0.22 -2.27 -12.33
C TRP A 35 -0.90 -1.72 -13.60
N PHE A 36 -1.77 -2.53 -14.19
CA PHE A 36 -2.60 -2.21 -15.35
C PHE A 36 -3.79 -3.17 -15.38
N VAL A 37 -4.74 -2.95 -16.29
CA VAL A 37 -5.92 -3.81 -16.42
C VAL A 37 -5.52 -5.27 -16.68
N GLY A 38 -5.83 -6.15 -15.73
CA GLY A 38 -5.49 -7.58 -15.80
C GLY A 38 -4.03 -7.92 -15.43
N GLY A 39 -3.23 -6.92 -15.05
CA GLY A 39 -1.85 -7.11 -14.60
C GLY A 39 -1.76 -7.57 -13.15
N HIS A 40 -0.55 -7.90 -12.71
CA HIS A 40 -0.30 -8.26 -11.31
C HIS A 40 -0.34 -7.05 -10.37
N CYS A 41 -0.30 -7.37 -9.09
CA CYS A 41 -0.19 -6.44 -7.98
C CYS A 41 0.84 -6.97 -6.99
N ASP A 42 1.78 -6.12 -6.57
CA ASP A 42 2.64 -6.37 -5.41
C ASP A 42 2.31 -5.39 -4.28
N PRO A 43 2.45 -5.81 -3.00
CA PRO A 43 2.13 -4.97 -1.86
C PRO A 43 2.92 -3.64 -1.81
N TRP A 44 4.12 -3.56 -2.39
CA TRP A 44 4.93 -2.35 -2.36
C TRP A 44 4.37 -1.27 -3.29
N ASN A 45 4.21 -1.57 -4.58
CA ASN A 45 3.59 -0.65 -5.54
C ASN A 45 2.13 -0.34 -5.15
N HIS A 46 1.41 -1.33 -4.59
CA HIS A 46 0.04 -1.14 -4.12
C HIS A 46 -0.07 -0.12 -2.98
N VAL A 47 0.89 -0.09 -2.06
CA VAL A 47 0.95 0.98 -1.05
C VAL A 47 1.27 2.33 -1.70
N GLU A 48 2.15 2.40 -2.69
CA GLU A 48 2.43 3.66 -3.41
C GLU A 48 1.20 4.20 -4.14
N THR A 49 0.38 3.33 -4.74
CA THR A 49 -0.87 3.75 -5.38
C THR A 49 -1.89 4.24 -4.35
N ALA A 50 -2.01 3.58 -3.19
CA ALA A 50 -2.84 4.08 -2.08
C ALA A 50 -2.38 5.46 -1.58
N MET A 51 -1.06 5.67 -1.44
CA MET A 51 -0.50 6.98 -1.07
C MET A 51 -0.78 8.05 -2.13
N ALA A 52 -0.71 7.70 -3.43
CA ALA A 52 -1.05 8.62 -4.51
C ALA A 52 -2.54 9.01 -4.49
N LEU A 53 -3.43 8.06 -4.20
CA LEU A 53 -4.87 8.31 -4.01
C LEU A 53 -5.11 9.28 -2.86
N ASP A 54 -4.43 9.11 -1.72
CA ASP A 54 -4.51 10.04 -0.59
C ASP A 54 -4.08 11.46 -0.97
N VAL A 55 -2.97 11.60 -1.71
CA VAL A 55 -2.49 12.91 -2.17
C VAL A 55 -3.52 13.59 -3.10
N ALA A 56 -4.19 12.79 -3.95
CA ALA A 56 -5.18 13.27 -4.90
C ALA A 56 -6.59 13.46 -4.29
N GLY A 57 -6.77 13.14 -3.00
CA GLY A 57 -8.04 13.30 -2.27
C GLY A 57 -9.02 12.13 -2.40
N PHE A 58 -8.59 10.99 -2.94
CA PHE A 58 -9.36 9.74 -3.08
C PHE A 58 -9.16 8.83 -1.86
N HIS A 59 -9.55 9.34 -0.69
CA HIS A 59 -9.28 8.66 0.60
C HIS A 59 -10.04 7.33 0.74
N ASP A 60 -11.29 7.27 0.27
CA ASP A 60 -12.10 6.04 0.33
C ASP A 60 -11.46 4.91 -0.50
N GLU A 61 -10.92 5.24 -1.68
CA GLU A 61 -10.20 4.29 -2.52
C GLU A 61 -8.86 3.88 -1.90
N ALA A 62 -8.15 4.81 -1.26
CA ALA A 62 -6.94 4.50 -0.51
C ALA A 62 -7.22 3.54 0.65
N GLU A 63 -8.27 3.78 1.44
CA GLU A 63 -8.70 2.90 2.54
C GLU A 63 -9.02 1.49 2.03
N ARG A 64 -9.77 1.36 0.93
CA ARG A 64 -10.04 0.05 0.29
C ARG A 64 -8.76 -0.68 -0.12
N ALA A 65 -7.74 0.05 -0.57
CA ALA A 65 -6.45 -0.52 -0.90
C ALA A 65 -5.73 -1.06 0.35
N TYR A 66 -5.80 -0.38 1.49
CA TYR A 66 -5.25 -0.89 2.74
C TYR A 66 -6.04 -2.08 3.30
N GLU A 67 -7.37 -2.10 3.18
CA GLU A 67 -8.17 -3.27 3.57
C GLU A 67 -7.78 -4.52 2.78
N TRP A 68 -7.45 -4.39 1.49
CA TRP A 68 -6.93 -5.52 0.72
C TRP A 68 -5.65 -6.10 1.34
N LEU A 69 -4.76 -5.26 1.88
CA LEU A 69 -3.56 -5.73 2.58
C LEU A 69 -3.92 -6.45 3.88
N VAL A 70 -4.91 -5.96 4.64
CA VAL A 70 -5.41 -6.64 5.85
C VAL A 70 -5.93 -8.04 5.50
N ASP A 71 -6.78 -8.14 4.48
CA ASP A 71 -7.44 -9.39 4.08
C ASP A 71 -6.49 -10.43 3.49
N THR A 72 -5.41 -9.98 2.85
CA THR A 72 -4.43 -10.87 2.18
C THR A 72 -3.19 -11.15 3.00
N GLN A 73 -3.01 -10.49 4.15
CA GLN A 73 -1.84 -10.72 4.99
C GLN A 73 -1.81 -12.17 5.47
N ARG A 74 -0.65 -12.80 5.33
CA ARG A 74 -0.43 -14.16 5.81
C ARG A 74 -0.42 -14.18 7.34
N ALA A 75 -0.65 -15.35 7.91
CA ALA A 75 -0.65 -15.55 9.36
C ALA A 75 0.70 -15.20 10.04
N ASP A 76 1.81 -15.22 9.30
CA ASP A 76 3.14 -14.85 9.79
C ASP A 76 3.45 -13.35 9.65
N GLY A 77 2.52 -12.53 9.12
CA GLY A 77 2.68 -11.09 8.93
C GLY A 77 3.19 -10.68 7.56
N SER A 78 3.57 -11.63 6.70
CA SER A 78 4.11 -11.34 5.37
C SER A 78 3.05 -11.29 4.26
N TRP A 79 3.46 -10.83 3.08
CA TRP A 79 2.72 -10.98 1.82
C TRP A 79 3.62 -11.61 0.76
N TRP A 80 3.01 -12.26 -0.21
CA TRP A 80 3.73 -12.73 -1.40
C TRP A 80 4.15 -11.56 -2.30
N ASN A 81 5.16 -11.80 -3.14
CA ASN A 81 5.71 -10.77 -4.00
C ASN A 81 4.71 -10.30 -5.05
N TYR A 82 3.96 -11.22 -5.68
CA TYR A 82 2.96 -10.86 -6.70
C TYR A 82 1.68 -11.67 -6.59
N TYR A 83 0.56 -10.98 -6.79
CA TYR A 83 -0.80 -11.52 -6.87
C TYR A 83 -1.43 -11.14 -8.21
N LEU A 84 -2.32 -11.99 -8.72
CA LEU A 84 -3.17 -11.68 -9.87
C LEU A 84 -4.52 -11.11 -9.41
N PRO A 85 -5.26 -10.41 -10.29
CA PRO A 85 -6.55 -9.78 -9.94
C PRO A 85 -7.64 -10.74 -9.46
N ASP A 86 -7.52 -12.03 -9.76
CA ASP A 86 -8.42 -13.08 -9.26
C ASP A 86 -8.06 -13.57 -7.84
N GLY A 87 -7.03 -12.96 -7.22
CA GLY A 87 -6.52 -13.28 -5.89
C GLY A 87 -5.53 -14.45 -5.87
N THR A 88 -5.21 -15.05 -7.01
CA THR A 88 -4.20 -16.11 -7.07
C THR A 88 -2.78 -15.55 -6.91
N VAL A 89 -1.88 -16.38 -6.39
CA VAL A 89 -0.48 -16.01 -6.19
C VAL A 89 0.29 -16.25 -7.47
N GLU A 90 0.92 -15.21 -8.03
CA GLU A 90 1.81 -15.31 -9.19
C GLU A 90 3.23 -15.68 -8.75
N GLU A 91 3.76 -14.98 -7.73
CA GLU A 91 5.10 -15.21 -7.20
C GLU A 91 5.11 -15.22 -5.67
N ALA A 92 5.48 -16.38 -5.10
CA ALA A 92 5.49 -16.61 -3.66
C ALA A 92 6.82 -16.23 -2.95
N LYS A 93 7.69 -15.46 -3.61
CA LYS A 93 8.89 -14.92 -2.96
C LYS A 93 8.48 -14.00 -1.81
N LEU A 94 9.22 -14.00 -0.71
CA LEU A 94 9.00 -13.09 0.42
C LEU A 94 10.12 -12.06 0.49
N ASP A 95 9.77 -10.78 0.44
CA ASP A 95 10.73 -9.67 0.47
C ASP A 95 10.44 -8.73 1.65
N THR A 96 11.48 -8.37 2.40
CA THR A 96 11.33 -7.54 3.61
C THR A 96 10.97 -6.11 3.27
N ASN A 97 11.45 -5.57 2.14
CA ASN A 97 11.05 -4.23 1.71
C ASN A 97 9.55 -4.18 1.36
N VAL A 98 9.03 -5.21 0.69
CA VAL A 98 7.61 -5.32 0.31
C VAL A 98 6.74 -5.37 1.56
N CYS A 99 7.09 -6.23 2.52
CA CYS A 99 6.29 -6.38 3.74
C CYS A 99 6.38 -5.17 4.68
N ALA A 100 7.54 -4.50 4.76
CA ALA A 100 7.70 -3.36 5.66
C ALA A 100 6.90 -2.12 5.24
N TYR A 101 6.62 -1.97 3.94
CA TYR A 101 6.20 -0.70 3.37
C TYR A 101 4.79 -0.26 3.76
N VAL A 102 3.94 -1.20 4.19
CA VAL A 102 2.62 -0.88 4.78
C VAL A 102 2.73 0.11 5.96
N ALA A 103 3.81 0.06 6.74
CA ALA A 103 4.05 0.99 7.83
C ALA A 103 4.19 2.44 7.33
N THR A 104 4.89 2.62 6.20
CA THR A 104 5.04 3.91 5.54
C THR A 104 3.69 4.41 5.00
N GLY A 105 2.93 3.53 4.36
CA GLY A 105 1.60 3.85 3.82
C GLY A 105 0.63 4.32 4.89
N VAL A 106 0.49 3.55 5.99
CA VAL A 106 -0.42 3.90 7.10
C VAL A 106 -0.02 5.23 7.74
N TRP A 107 1.28 5.48 7.92
CA TRP A 107 1.76 6.78 8.41
C TRP A 107 1.45 7.92 7.43
N HIS A 108 1.63 7.69 6.13
CA HIS A 108 1.31 8.67 5.11
C HIS A 108 -0.19 9.00 5.09
N HIS A 109 -1.05 7.99 5.12
CA HIS A 109 -2.50 8.18 5.20
C HIS A 109 -2.89 9.04 6.41
N TRP A 110 -2.34 8.74 7.60
CA TRP A 110 -2.51 9.56 8.79
C TRP A 110 -2.12 11.03 8.57
N LEU A 111 -1.01 11.30 7.89
CA LEU A 111 -0.59 12.68 7.62
C LEU A 111 -1.55 13.42 6.66
N CYS A 112 -2.18 12.69 5.74
CA CYS A 112 -3.15 13.23 4.80
C CYS A 112 -4.52 13.50 5.44
N THR A 113 -5.01 12.56 6.26
CA THR A 113 -6.39 12.55 6.76
C THR A 113 -6.52 13.00 8.21
N TRP A 114 -5.47 12.79 9.03
CA TRP A 114 -5.53 12.85 10.49
C TRP A 114 -6.59 11.92 11.08
N ASP A 115 -6.89 10.81 10.41
CA ASP A 115 -7.81 9.78 10.92
C ASP A 115 -7.06 8.81 11.84
N ARG A 116 -7.31 8.95 13.14
CA ARG A 116 -6.69 8.09 14.15
C ARG A 116 -7.35 6.71 14.18
N GLY A 117 -8.64 6.64 13.87
CA GLY A 117 -9.39 5.39 13.83
C GLY A 117 -8.85 4.45 12.76
N PHE A 118 -8.53 4.99 11.58
CA PHE A 118 -7.86 4.24 10.53
C PHE A 118 -6.53 3.64 11.01
N VAL A 119 -5.68 4.44 11.67
CA VAL A 119 -4.38 3.96 12.19
C VAL A 119 -4.58 2.86 13.22
N ASP A 120 -5.51 3.04 14.18
CA ASP A 120 -5.76 2.05 15.22
C ASP A 120 -6.30 0.73 14.63
N HIS A 121 -7.09 0.79 13.54
CA HIS A 121 -7.59 -0.37 12.81
C HIS A 121 -6.47 -1.12 12.05
N LEU A 122 -5.58 -0.39 11.36
CA LEU A 122 -4.49 -0.98 10.58
C LEU A 122 -3.26 -1.38 11.42
N TRP A 123 -3.13 -0.86 12.64
CA TRP A 123 -1.95 -1.08 13.48
C TRP A 123 -1.60 -2.57 13.69
N PRO A 124 -2.53 -3.49 13.97
CA PRO A 124 -2.21 -4.90 14.09
C PRO A 124 -1.58 -5.50 12.82
N THR A 125 -1.98 -5.03 11.65
CA THR A 125 -1.41 -5.47 10.36
C THR A 125 0.01 -4.95 10.18
N VAL A 126 0.25 -3.67 10.53
CA VAL A 126 1.58 -3.05 10.53
C VAL A 126 2.52 -3.75 11.51
N GLU A 127 2.06 -4.00 12.73
CA GLU A 127 2.86 -4.62 13.79
C GLU A 127 3.34 -6.01 13.37
N ARG A 128 2.44 -6.89 12.90
CA ARG A 128 2.80 -8.23 12.41
C ARG A 128 3.79 -8.19 11.24
N ALA A 129 3.62 -7.24 10.32
CA ALA A 129 4.53 -7.08 9.20
C ALA A 129 5.94 -6.70 9.67
N LEU A 130 6.05 -5.76 10.61
CA LEU A 130 7.33 -5.34 11.17
C LEU A 130 7.95 -6.42 12.06
N GLU A 131 7.16 -7.17 12.82
CA GLU A 131 7.64 -8.35 13.57
C GLU A 131 8.26 -9.40 12.64
N TRP A 132 7.61 -9.68 11.50
CA TRP A 132 8.15 -10.58 10.49
C TRP A 132 9.47 -10.07 9.91
N VAL A 133 9.55 -8.79 9.55
CA VAL A 133 10.77 -8.15 9.03
C VAL A 133 11.90 -8.19 10.06
N LEU A 134 11.61 -7.93 11.34
CA LEU A 134 12.59 -8.00 12.42
C LEU A 134 13.03 -9.46 12.71
N GLY A 135 12.17 -10.44 12.45
CA GLY A 135 12.53 -11.86 12.48
C GLY A 135 13.51 -12.28 11.37
N MET A 136 13.70 -11.43 10.35
CA MET A 136 14.60 -11.65 9.21
C MET A 136 15.96 -10.96 9.38
N LEU A 137 16.24 -10.37 10.54
CA LEU A 137 17.54 -9.80 10.87
C LEU A 137 18.61 -10.89 10.99
N LYS A 138 19.80 -10.61 10.47
CA LYS A 138 21.01 -11.39 10.73
C LYS A 138 21.56 -11.09 12.13
N ASP A 139 22.53 -11.88 12.58
CA ASP A 139 23.22 -11.69 13.87
C ASP A 139 23.85 -10.29 14.04
N ASP A 140 24.19 -9.62 12.93
CA ASP A 140 24.73 -8.26 12.91
C ASP A 140 23.66 -7.15 12.85
N GLY A 141 22.37 -7.52 12.87
CA GLY A 141 21.25 -6.60 12.78
C GLY A 141 20.89 -6.15 11.36
N THR A 142 21.55 -6.69 10.32
CA THR A 142 21.19 -6.39 8.92
C THR A 142 19.92 -7.15 8.54
N PRO A 143 18.87 -6.48 8.02
CA PRO A 143 17.72 -7.19 7.47
C PRO A 143 18.12 -7.98 6.22
N LEU A 144 17.71 -9.25 6.14
CA LEU A 144 17.75 -9.99 4.89
C LEU A 144 16.86 -9.29 3.86
N TRP A 145 17.30 -9.25 2.60
CA TRP A 145 16.48 -8.74 1.52
C TRP A 145 15.25 -9.64 1.34
N ALA A 146 15.46 -10.89 0.93
CA ALA A 146 14.38 -11.84 0.68
C ALA A 146 14.70 -13.25 1.15
N ARG A 147 13.67 -14.10 1.22
CA ARG A 147 13.73 -15.54 1.46
C ARG A 147 12.86 -16.32 0.48
#